data_AF-A0A949YEW7-F1
#
_entry.id   AF-A0A949YEW7-F1
#
_cell.length_a   1.000
_cell.length_b   1.000
_cell.length_c   1.000
_cell.angle_alpha   90.00
_cell.angle_beta   90.00
_cell.angle_gamma   90.00
#
_symmetry.space_group_name_H-M   'P 1'
#
loop_
_entity.id
_entity.type
_entity.pdbx_description
1 polymer ?
#
loop_
_entity_poly.entity_id
_entity_poly.type
_entity_poly.pdbx_seq_one_letter_code
_entity_poly.pdbx_strand_id
1 'polypeptide(L)' 'MEILRRAGYQDLTADVNFTDLQTWGDSVALKAIDCLAQREFVGRWYSPTLKREDAATAFTVSEHGAGTAFKVLHQRKE' A
#
# COMPACT_ATOMS: atom_id res chain seq x y z
N MET A 1 19.46 6.38 19.79
CA MET A 1 18.20 6.35 19.01
C MET A 1 18.60 6.21 17.54
N GLU A 2 18.37 5.05 16.91
CA GLU A 2 18.80 4.78 15.52
C GLU A 2 18.32 5.84 14.52
N ILE A 3 17.10 6.37 14.71
CA ILE A 3 16.51 7.37 13.81
C ILE A 3 17.28 8.70 13.76
N LEU A 4 18.17 8.98 14.74
CA LEU A 4 18.92 10.22 14.82
C LEU A 4 20.39 10.05 14.37
N ARG A 5 20.81 8.86 13.93
CA ARG A 5 22.24 8.55 13.75
C ARG A 5 22.87 9.21 12.52
N ARG A 6 22.13 9.38 11.43
CA ARG A 6 22.66 9.91 10.16
C ARG A 6 21.74 10.98 9.58
N ALA A 7 21.49 12.04 10.34
CA ALA A 7 20.67 13.16 9.88
C ALA A 7 21.17 13.69 8.53
N GLY A 8 20.27 13.78 7.54
CA GLY A 8 20.59 14.17 6.17
C GLY A 8 21.17 13.05 5.28
N TYR A 9 21.44 11.86 5.81
CA TYR A 9 22.04 10.74 5.08
C TYR A 9 21.29 9.41 5.27
N GLN A 10 20.08 9.44 5.81
CA GLN A 10 19.21 8.28 5.89
C GLN A 10 17.78 8.71 5.57
N ASP A 11 17.05 7.81 4.91
CA ASP A 11 15.62 7.97 4.74
C ASP A 11 14.90 7.61 6.05
N LEU A 12 13.84 8.34 6.36
CA LEU A 12 12.99 8.11 7.52
C LEU A 12 11.56 7.97 7.01
N THR A 13 10.98 6.80 7.25
CA THR A 13 9.60 6.50 6.87
C THR A 13 8.73 6.30 8.11
N ALA A 14 7.43 6.46 7.93
CA ALA A 14 6.42 6.16 8.92
C ALA A 14 5.19 5.58 8.21
N ASP A 15 4.38 4.84 8.96
CA ASP A 15 3.14 4.28 8.42
C ASP A 15 2.16 5.38 8.03
N VAL A 16 1.46 5.16 6.91
CA VAL A 16 0.39 6.04 6.47
C VAL A 16 -0.89 5.72 7.23
N ASN A 17 -1.52 6.75 7.83
CA ASN A 17 -2.83 6.62 8.44
C ASN A 17 -3.94 6.71 7.37
N PHE A 18 -4.39 5.57 6.88
CA PHE A 18 -5.44 5.48 5.86
C PHE A 18 -6.83 5.91 6.36
N THR A 19 -7.07 5.94 7.67
CA THR A 19 -8.34 6.46 8.23
C THR A 19 -8.43 7.96 7.98
N ASP A 20 -7.35 8.70 8.28
CA ASP A 20 -7.31 10.15 8.10
C ASP A 20 -7.41 10.51 6.61
N LEU A 21 -6.72 9.77 5.73
CA LEU A 21 -6.81 9.98 4.27
C LEU A 21 -8.24 9.82 3.73
N GLN A 22 -9.01 8.87 4.27
CA GLN A 22 -10.41 8.70 3.90
C GLN A 22 -11.25 9.91 4.35
N THR A 23 -11.10 10.33 5.60
CA THR A 23 -11.79 11.50 6.15
C THR A 23 -11.46 12.78 5.38
N TRP A 24 -10.19 13.00 5.02
CA TRP A 24 -9.79 14.14 4.20
C TRP A 24 -10.36 14.06 2.79
N GLY A 25 -10.38 12.88 2.18
CA GLY A 25 -11.03 12.67 0.88
C GLY A 25 -12.51 13.06 0.91
N ASP A 26 -13.25 12.62 1.93
CA ASP A 26 -14.66 12.97 2.09
C ASP A 26 -14.87 14.49 2.16
N SER A 27 -13.96 15.21 2.84
CA SER A 27 -14.03 16.67 2.96
C SER A 27 -13.87 17.42 1.63
N VAL A 28 -13.30 16.76 0.61
CA VAL A 28 -13.10 17.31 -0.74
C VAL A 28 -13.93 16.59 -1.81
N ALA A 29 -15.06 16.00 -1.40
CA ALA A 29 -16.00 15.28 -2.26
C ALA A 29 -15.39 14.07 -3.00
N LEU A 30 -14.39 13.42 -2.40
CA LEU A 30 -13.94 12.10 -2.80
C LEU A 30 -14.59 11.03 -1.92
N LYS A 31 -15.09 9.96 -2.55
CA LYS A 31 -15.59 8.78 -1.83
C LYS A 31 -14.60 7.63 -1.93
N ALA A 32 -14.35 7.01 -0.78
CA ALA A 32 -13.61 5.76 -0.72
C ALA A 32 -14.43 4.64 -1.35
N ILE A 33 -13.86 4.01 -2.38
CA ILE A 33 -14.43 2.83 -3.02
C ILE A 33 -13.92 1.57 -2.32
N ASP A 34 -12.64 1.57 -1.96
CA ASP A 34 -11.92 0.39 -1.51
C ASP A 34 -10.71 0.84 -0.67
N CYS A 35 -10.45 0.14 0.43
CA CYS A 35 -9.23 0.26 1.22
C CYS A 35 -8.80 -1.14 1.66
N LEU A 36 -7.72 -1.67 1.07
CA LEU A 36 -7.35 -3.09 1.18
C LEU A 36 -5.85 -3.33 1.14
N ALA A 37 -5.42 -4.54 1.49
CA ALA A 37 -4.01 -4.90 1.50
C ALA A 37 -3.45 -5.05 0.07
N GLN A 38 -2.16 -4.79 -0.14
CA GLN A 38 -1.53 -4.92 -1.46
C GLN A 38 -1.77 -6.30 -2.08
N ARG A 39 -1.65 -7.39 -1.31
CA ARG A 39 -1.89 -8.75 -1.81
C ARG A 39 -3.31 -8.94 -2.36
N GLU A 40 -4.30 -8.32 -1.71
CA GLU A 40 -5.71 -8.41 -2.11
C GLU A 40 -5.93 -7.60 -3.39
N PHE A 41 -5.31 -6.43 -3.48
CA PHE A 41 -5.39 -5.58 -4.67
C PHE A 41 -4.80 -6.28 -5.88
N VAL A 42 -3.56 -6.78 -5.73
CA VAL A 42 -2.87 -7.51 -6.79
C VAL A 42 -3.66 -8.76 -7.16
N GLY A 43 -4.18 -9.52 -6.19
CA GLY A 43 -4.98 -10.72 -6.46
C GLY A 43 -6.25 -10.46 -7.30
N ARG A 44 -6.86 -9.27 -7.21
CA ARG A 44 -8.03 -8.90 -8.03
C ARG A 44 -7.70 -8.69 -9.51
N TRP A 45 -6.48 -8.22 -9.82
CA TRP A 45 -6.11 -7.76 -11.18
C TRP A 45 -5.00 -8.58 -11.83
N TYR A 46 -4.23 -9.32 -11.06
CA TYR A 46 -3.15 -10.15 -11.55
C TYR A 46 -3.69 -11.49 -12.04
N SER A 47 -3.74 -11.67 -13.35
CA SER A 47 -4.20 -12.93 -13.93
C SER A 47 -3.33 -14.11 -13.49
N PRO A 48 -3.92 -15.25 -13.10
CA PRO A 48 -3.18 -16.50 -12.88
C PRO A 48 -2.36 -16.97 -14.10
N THR A 49 -2.68 -16.48 -15.30
CA THR A 49 -1.93 -16.76 -16.54
C THR A 49 -0.67 -15.91 -16.71
N LEU A 50 -0.51 -14.83 -15.92
CA LEU A 50 0.67 -13.98 -15.90
C LEU A 50 1.76 -14.51 -14.95
N LYS A 51 1.68 -15.76 -14.50
CA LYS A 51 2.71 -16.41 -13.67
C LYS A 51 4.07 -16.40 -14.40
N ARG A 52 4.81 -15.32 -14.24
CA ARG A 52 6.25 -15.29 -14.36
C ARG A 52 6.78 -15.75 -13.01
N GLU A 53 7.54 -16.83 -13.01
CA GLU A 53 8.29 -17.29 -11.85
C GLU A 53 9.36 -16.22 -11.54
N ASP A 54 8.94 -15.18 -10.82
CA ASP A 54 9.77 -14.07 -10.41
C ASP A 54 9.65 -13.90 -8.90
N ALA A 55 10.80 -13.87 -8.23
CA ALA A 55 10.90 -13.67 -6.79
C ALA A 55 10.25 -12.36 -6.34
N ALA A 56 10.27 -11.31 -7.16
CA ALA A 56 9.61 -10.04 -6.87
C ALA A 56 8.08 -10.19 -6.81
N THR A 57 7.49 -10.98 -7.71
CA THR A 57 6.05 -11.27 -7.70
C THR A 57 5.66 -12.01 -6.42
N ALA A 58 6.44 -13.01 -6.03
CA ALA A 58 6.21 -13.77 -4.79
C ALA A 58 6.29 -12.87 -3.54
N PHE A 59 7.28 -11.98 -3.48
CA PHE A 59 7.45 -11.04 -2.36
C PHE A 59 6.30 -10.02 -2.27
N THR A 60 5.81 -9.54 -3.41
CA THR A 60 4.77 -8.50 -3.51
C THR A 60 3.44 -8.96 -2.90
N VAL A 61 3.09 -10.25 -3.00
CA VAL A 61 1.82 -10.79 -2.49
C VAL A 61 1.98 -11.55 -1.17
N SER A 62 3.21 -11.83 -0.74
CA SER A 62 3.49 -12.58 0.49
C SER A 62 3.03 -11.83 1.74
N GLU A 63 2.42 -12.56 2.67
CA GLU A 63 2.02 -12.05 3.99
C GLU A 63 3.21 -11.65 4.87
N HIS A 64 4.33 -12.35 4.73
CA HIS A 64 5.59 -12.03 5.42
C HIS A 64 6.51 -11.15 4.55
N GLY A 65 6.02 -10.72 3.39
CA GLY A 65 6.69 -9.75 2.51
C GLY A 65 5.92 -8.43 2.49
N ALA A 66 5.81 -7.83 1.31
CA ALA A 66 5.13 -6.54 1.14
C ALA A 66 3.59 -6.65 1.17
N GLY A 67 3.03 -7.85 1.06
CA GLY A 67 1.61 -8.07 0.76
C GLY A 67 0.63 -7.52 1.80
N THR A 68 1.03 -7.44 3.08
CA THR A 68 0.23 -6.87 4.18
C THR A 68 0.81 -5.57 4.75
N ALA A 69 2.09 -5.30 4.51
CA ALA A 69 2.76 -4.06 4.92
C ALA A 69 2.25 -2.85 4.12
N PHE A 70 1.95 -3.05 2.83
CA PHE A 70 1.41 -2.00 1.97
C PHE A 70 -0.11 -2.13 1.82
N LYS A 71 -0.78 -0.99 1.69
CA LYS A 71 -2.23 -0.89 1.46
C LYS A 71 -2.53 -0.01 0.25
N VAL A 72 -3.69 -0.24 -0.33
CA VAL A 72 -4.23 0.53 -1.44
C VAL A 72 -5.53 1.17 -1.01
N LEU A 73 -5.61 2.50 -1.09
CA LEU A 73 -6.84 3.27 -0.95
C LEU A 73 -7.23 3.82 -2.31
N HIS A 74 -8.42 3.46 -2.78
CA HIS A 74 -9.00 3.96 -4.02
C HIS A 74 -10.15 4.91 -3.70
N GLN A 75 -10.06 6.13 -4.21
CA GLN A 75 -11.10 7.16 -4.05
C GLN A 75 -11.45 7.77 -5.40
N ARG A 76 -12.72 8.15 -5.58
CA ARG A 76 -13.20 8.86 -6.77
C ARG A 76 -14.08 10.04 -6.41
N LYS A 77 -14.19 11.01 -7.32
CA LYS A 77 -15.27 12.00 -7.27
C LYS A 77 -16.58 11.31 -7.62
N GLU A 78 -17.64 11.70 -6.93
CA GLU A 78 -19.01 11.38 -7.35
C GLU A 78 -19.39 12.15 -8.61
#